data_AF-Q9XG36-F1
#
_entry.id   AF-Q9XG36-F1
#
_cell.length_a   1.000
_cell.length_b   1.000
_cell.length_c   1.000
_cell.angle_alpha   90.00
_cell.angle_beta   90.00
_cell.angle_gamma   90.00
#
_symmetry.space_group_name_H-M   'P 1'
#
loop_
_entity.id
_entity.type
_entity.pdbx_description
1 polymer ?
#
loop_
_entity_poly.entity_id
_entity_poly.type
_entity_poly.pdbx_seq_one_letter_code
_entity_poly.pdbx_strand_id
1 'polypeptide(L)'
;MTFWHFNVSTVGIELNETLHELLIANVINQDILNIIKMEFQVAFLSSLKKKIKDKPILKGKLLHYQNCDNVWMFFVTNPEIKNNNYSLPINLKKPLKIVAYDNKNTKNLKRGKNDFLKKKLKKNLLSK
;
A
#
# COMPACT_ATOMS: atom_id res chain seq x y z
N MET A 1 5.85 0.69 -11.07
CA MET A 1 4.65 -0.09 -10.73
C MET A 1 4.23 0.32 -9.34
N THR A 2 3.11 1.03 -9.27
CA THR A 2 2.66 1.85 -8.13
C THR A 2 1.54 1.08 -7.45
N PHE A 3 1.67 0.79 -6.16
CA PHE A 3 0.67 0.02 -5.42
C PHE A 3 -0.45 0.97 -4.98
N TRP A 4 -1.30 1.37 -5.93
CA TRP A 4 -2.34 2.37 -5.69
C TRP A 4 -3.30 1.98 -4.56
N HIS A 5 -3.47 0.69 -4.29
CA HIS A 5 -4.35 0.19 -3.23
C HIS A 5 -3.97 0.64 -1.82
N PHE A 6 -2.69 0.95 -1.56
CA PHE A 6 -2.30 1.52 -0.26
C PHE A 6 -2.86 2.92 -0.06
N ASN A 7 -3.21 3.63 -1.13
CA ASN A 7 -3.87 4.93 -1.05
C ASN A 7 -5.32 4.83 -0.57
N VAL A 8 -5.92 3.64 -0.60
CA VAL A 8 -7.29 3.37 -0.09
C VAL A 8 -7.27 2.91 1.37
N SER A 9 -6.08 2.68 1.95
CA SER A 9 -5.97 2.48 3.40
C SER A 9 -6.30 3.77 4.13
N THR A 10 -6.75 3.70 5.39
CA THR A 10 -7.07 4.88 6.20
C THR A 10 -5.93 5.90 6.21
N VAL A 11 -4.69 5.45 6.46
CA VAL A 11 -3.48 6.29 6.42
C VAL A 11 -3.25 6.90 5.02
N GLY A 12 -3.51 6.13 3.96
CA GLY A 12 -3.38 6.59 2.59
C GLY A 12 -4.44 7.62 2.19
N ILE A 13 -5.67 7.47 2.68
CA ILE A 13 -6.77 8.42 2.47
C ILE A 13 -6.44 9.75 3.15
N GLU A 14 -6.12 9.71 4.44
CA GLU A 14 -5.74 10.91 5.22
C GLU A 14 -4.53 11.63 4.62
N LEU A 15 -3.50 10.88 4.17
CA LEU A 15 -2.37 11.47 3.47
C LEU A 15 -2.78 12.14 2.15
N ASN A 16 -3.68 11.54 1.39
CA ASN A 16 -4.14 12.15 0.14
C ASN A 16 -4.93 13.42 0.42
N GLU A 17 -5.86 13.40 1.37
CA GLU A 17 -6.67 14.55 1.76
C GLU A 17 -5.79 15.72 2.20
N THR A 18 -4.85 15.49 3.11
CA THR A 18 -3.89 16.51 3.57
C THR A 18 -3.02 17.06 2.43
N LEU A 19 -2.53 16.21 1.53
CA LEU A 19 -1.78 16.67 0.34
C LEU A 19 -2.67 17.47 -0.62
N HIS A 20 -3.95 17.12 -0.75
CA HIS A 20 -4.89 17.86 -1.57
C HIS A 20 -5.21 19.24 -0.97
N GLU A 21 -5.35 19.37 0.34
CA GLU A 21 -5.49 20.66 1.01
C GLU A 21 -4.27 21.56 0.79
N LEU A 22 -3.05 21.01 0.91
CA LEU A 22 -1.81 21.75 0.63
C LEU A 22 -1.66 22.18 -0.83
N LEU A 23 -2.19 21.38 -1.76
CA LEU A 23 -2.24 21.73 -3.18
C LEU A 23 -3.20 22.90 -3.40
N ILE A 24 -4.40 22.87 -2.79
CA ILE A 24 -5.39 23.95 -2.89
C ILE A 24 -4.86 25.25 -2.29
N ALA A 25 -4.11 25.15 -1.19
CA ALA A 25 -3.43 26.30 -0.57
C ALA A 25 -2.22 26.81 -1.38
N ASN A 26 -1.90 26.22 -2.54
CA ASN A 26 -0.72 26.54 -3.37
C ASN A 26 0.63 26.44 -2.61
N VAL A 27 0.69 25.65 -1.53
CA VAL A 27 1.94 25.40 -0.78
C VAL A 27 2.82 24.40 -1.50
N ILE A 28 2.21 23.44 -2.20
CA ILE A 28 2.90 22.40 -2.96
C ILE A 28 2.45 22.36 -4.41
N ASN A 29 3.34 21.93 -5.30
CA ASN A 29 3.04 21.68 -6.71
C ASN A 29 2.61 20.22 -6.94
N GLN A 30 1.88 20.00 -8.04
CA GLN A 30 1.41 18.67 -8.45
C GLN A 30 2.55 17.64 -8.60
N ASP A 31 3.73 18.09 -9.06
CA ASP A 31 4.91 17.24 -9.19
C ASP A 31 5.40 16.71 -7.84
N ILE A 32 5.41 17.57 -6.82
CA ILE A 32 5.85 17.22 -5.46
C ILE A 32 4.85 16.26 -4.83
N LEU A 33 3.55 16.52 -4.99
CA LEU A 33 2.48 15.64 -4.53
C LEU A 33 2.64 14.22 -5.08
N ASN A 34 2.92 14.08 -6.38
CA ASN A 34 3.16 12.78 -7.00
C ASN A 34 4.39 12.08 -6.43
N ILE A 35 5.48 12.81 -6.19
CA ILE A 35 6.71 12.28 -5.59
C ILE A 35 6.44 11.76 -4.17
N ILE A 36 5.73 12.54 -3.34
CA ILE A 36 5.40 12.16 -1.96
C ILE A 36 4.54 10.88 -1.96
N LYS A 37 3.50 10.82 -2.81
CA LYS A 37 2.65 9.63 -2.93
C LYS A 37 3.45 8.39 -3.34
N MET A 38 4.40 8.54 -4.26
CA MET A 38 5.29 7.42 -4.64
C MET A 38 6.20 6.98 -3.49
N GLU A 39 6.83 7.92 -2.78
CA GLU A 39 7.74 7.58 -1.69
C GLU A 39 7.00 6.95 -0.51
N PHE A 40 5.79 7.42 -0.21
CA PHE A 40 4.89 6.83 0.79
C PHE A 40 4.67 5.34 0.51
N GLN A 41 4.30 4.96 -0.72
CA GLN A 41 4.05 3.55 -1.05
C GLN A 41 5.28 2.67 -0.86
N VAL A 42 6.47 3.17 -1.19
CA VAL A 42 7.70 2.41 -0.99
C VAL A 42 8.02 2.28 0.50
N ALA A 43 7.92 3.37 1.25
CA ALA A 43 8.16 3.39 2.69
C ALA A 43 7.19 2.43 3.39
N PHE A 44 5.90 2.52 3.08
CA PHE A 44 4.83 1.70 3.66
C PHE A 44 5.09 0.20 3.48
N LEU A 45 5.39 -0.23 2.24
CA LEU A 45 5.75 -1.62 1.95
C LEU A 45 7.01 -2.08 2.69
N SER A 46 8.01 -1.21 2.78
CA SER A 46 9.25 -1.54 3.48
C SER A 46 9.03 -1.71 4.99
N SER A 47 8.15 -0.90 5.58
CA SER A 47 7.78 -0.97 6.99
C SER A 47 6.95 -2.21 7.28
N LEU A 48 5.96 -2.53 6.44
CA LEU A 48 5.16 -3.76 6.52
C LEU A 48 6.04 -5.01 6.57
N LYS A 49 7.01 -5.13 5.64
CA LYS A 49 7.90 -6.29 5.55
C LYS A 49 8.87 -6.42 6.73
N LYS A 50 9.31 -5.29 7.31
CA LYS A 50 10.32 -5.28 8.38
C LYS A 50 9.72 -5.39 9.78
N LYS A 51 8.60 -4.68 10.03
CA LYS A 51 8.05 -4.49 11.38
C LYS A 51 6.96 -5.49 11.72
N ILE A 52 6.18 -5.95 10.75
CA ILE A 52 5.04 -6.83 11.02
C ILE A 52 5.47 -8.29 10.91
N LYS A 53 5.39 -9.01 12.02
CA LYS A 53 5.68 -10.46 12.12
C LYS A 53 4.42 -11.30 12.35
N ASP A 54 3.34 -10.65 12.77
CA ASP A 54 2.08 -11.30 13.10
C ASP A 54 1.47 -11.99 11.88
N LYS A 55 0.91 -13.18 12.11
CA LYS A 55 0.25 -14.00 11.10
C LYS A 55 -1.17 -14.31 11.55
N PRO A 56 -2.13 -13.41 11.29
CA PRO A 56 -3.52 -13.66 11.64
C PRO A 56 -4.09 -14.80 10.78
N ILE A 57 -4.95 -15.61 11.39
CA ILE A 57 -5.77 -16.63 10.74
C ILE A 57 -7.16 -16.05 10.51
N LEU A 58 -7.62 -16.07 9.27
CA LEU A 58 -8.96 -15.66 8.89
C LEU A 58 -9.83 -16.90 8.63
N LYS A 59 -11.02 -16.94 9.23
CA LYS A 59 -12.09 -17.91 8.92
C LYS A 59 -13.35 -17.17 8.51
N GLY A 60 -14.20 -17.78 7.69
CA GLY A 60 -15.46 -17.17 7.25
C GLY A 60 -16.06 -17.91 6.07
N LYS A 61 -17.22 -17.45 5.60
CA LYS A 61 -17.89 -17.99 4.41
C LYS A 61 -17.51 -17.18 3.18
N LEU A 62 -16.95 -17.82 2.16
CA LEU A 62 -16.64 -17.15 0.90
C LEU A 62 -17.95 -16.93 0.11
N LEU A 63 -18.25 -15.68 -0.22
CA LEU A 63 -19.42 -15.30 -1.03
C LEU A 63 -19.10 -15.42 -2.52
N HIS A 64 -18.05 -14.74 -2.97
CA HIS A 64 -17.53 -14.84 -4.33
C HIS A 64 -16.06 -14.40 -4.37
N TYR A 65 -15.37 -14.76 -5.45
CA TYR A 65 -13.99 -14.40 -5.70
C TYR A 65 -13.81 -13.94 -7.15
N GLN A 66 -12.79 -13.11 -7.38
CA GLN A 66 -12.39 -12.65 -8.71
C GLN A 66 -10.86 -12.61 -8.78
N ASN A 67 -10.32 -13.00 -9.93
CA ASN A 67 -8.91 -12.80 -10.25
C ASN A 67 -8.79 -12.13 -11.62
N CYS A 68 -8.29 -10.91 -11.65
CA CYS A 68 -7.99 -10.16 -12.87
C CYS A 68 -6.62 -9.49 -12.70
N ASP A 69 -5.78 -9.53 -13.73
CA ASP A 69 -4.45 -8.89 -13.74
C ASP A 69 -3.54 -9.24 -12.55
N ASN A 70 -3.58 -10.52 -12.12
CA ASN A 70 -2.84 -11.02 -10.94
C ASN A 70 -3.24 -10.35 -9.62
N VAL A 71 -4.47 -9.83 -9.57
CA VAL A 71 -5.12 -9.28 -8.38
C VAL A 71 -6.25 -10.19 -7.99
N TRP A 72 -6.12 -10.78 -6.80
CA TRP A 72 -7.18 -11.56 -6.19
C TRP A 72 -8.08 -10.67 -5.36
N MET A 73 -9.39 -10.81 -5.55
CA MET A 73 -10.42 -10.22 -4.71
C MET A 73 -11.28 -11.33 -4.12
N PHE A 74 -11.51 -11.30 -2.81
CA PHE A 74 -12.39 -12.22 -2.11
C PHE A 74 -13.41 -11.42 -1.31
N PHE A 75 -14.67 -11.85 -1.36
CA PHE A 75 -15.73 -11.31 -0.53
C PHE A 75 -16.14 -12.38 0.49
N VAL A 76 -15.94 -12.10 1.77
CA VAL A 76 -16.14 -13.04 2.87
C VAL A 76 -17.25 -12.54 3.80
N THR A 77 -18.26 -13.38 4.05
CA THR A 77 -19.32 -13.13 5.03
C THR A 77 -19.02 -13.84 6.35
N ASN A 78 -19.47 -13.24 7.45
CA ASN A 78 -19.18 -13.67 8.82
C ASN A 78 -17.68 -13.99 9.07
N PRO A 79 -16.77 -13.03 8.80
CA PRO A 79 -15.34 -13.26 9.00
C PRO A 79 -14.98 -13.23 10.50
N GLU A 80 -14.18 -14.21 10.91
CA GLU A 80 -13.53 -14.29 12.21
C GLU A 80 -12.02 -14.20 12.01
N ILE A 81 -11.38 -13.22 12.64
CA ILE A 81 -9.93 -13.04 12.59
C ILE A 81 -9.34 -13.42 13.95
N LYS A 82 -8.46 -14.43 13.95
CA LYS A 82 -7.69 -14.86 15.12
C LYS A 82 -6.24 -14.45 14.93
N ASN A 83 -5.64 -13.80 15.91
CA ASN A 83 -4.20 -13.50 15.90
C ASN A 83 -3.63 -13.91 17.25
N ASN A 84 -2.41 -14.46 17.27
CA ASN A 84 -1.80 -15.02 18.48
C ASN A 84 -1.68 -13.99 19.61
N ASN A 85 -1.64 -12.70 19.28
CA ASN A 85 -1.51 -11.61 20.23
C ASN A 85 -2.84 -11.22 20.91
N TYR A 86 -3.98 -11.72 20.42
CA TYR A 86 -5.30 -11.40 20.96
C TYR A 86 -6.00 -12.67 21.47
N SER A 87 -6.55 -12.60 22.69
CA SER A 87 -7.20 -13.74 23.34
C SER A 87 -8.54 -14.15 22.72
N LEU A 88 -9.22 -13.23 22.02
CA LEU A 88 -10.54 -13.45 21.45
C LEU A 88 -10.55 -13.23 19.93
N PRO A 89 -11.26 -14.07 19.15
CA PRO A 89 -11.47 -13.81 17.73
C PRO A 89 -12.21 -12.49 17.52
N ILE A 90 -11.73 -11.69 16.57
CA ILE A 90 -12.39 -10.47 16.14
C ILE A 90 -13.46 -10.87 15.13
N ASN A 91 -14.72 -10.76 15.55
CA ASN A 91 -15.88 -11.02 14.69
C ASN A 91 -16.35 -9.71 14.05
N LEU A 92 -16.32 -9.63 12.73
CA LEU A 92 -16.81 -8.45 12.01
C LEU A 92 -18.27 -8.63 11.64
N LYS A 93 -19.10 -7.63 11.96
CA LYS A 93 -20.53 -7.61 11.57
C LYS A 93 -20.76 -7.35 10.08
N LYS A 94 -19.76 -6.77 9.39
CA LYS A 94 -19.83 -6.40 7.98
C LYS A 94 -19.08 -7.43 7.11
N PRO A 95 -19.50 -7.63 5.84
CA PRO A 95 -18.74 -8.46 4.92
C PRO A 95 -17.34 -7.87 4.70
N LEU A 96 -16.34 -8.73 4.63
CA LEU A 96 -14.94 -8.37 4.43
C LEU A 96 -14.57 -8.52 2.96
N LYS A 97 -14.06 -7.44 2.36
CA LYS A 97 -13.43 -7.46 1.04
C LYS A 97 -11.92 -7.57 1.21
N ILE A 98 -11.34 -8.64 0.67
CA ILE A 98 -9.90 -8.90 0.69
C ILE A 98 -9.37 -8.64 -0.71
N VAL A 99 -8.29 -7.87 -0.81
CA VAL A 99 -7.61 -7.60 -2.07
C VAL A 99 -6.15 -7.99 -1.92
N ALA A 100 -5.67 -8.92 -2.74
CA ALA A 100 -4.34 -9.50 -2.64
C ALA A 100 -3.59 -9.44 -3.99
N TYR A 101 -2.29 -9.14 -3.92
CA TYR A 101 -1.40 -9.00 -5.08
C TYR A 101 -0.34 -10.09 -5.07
N ASP A 102 0.04 -10.57 -6.26
CA ASP A 102 1.23 -11.42 -6.36
C ASP A 102 2.50 -10.62 -6.00
N ASN A 103 3.22 -11.10 -4.99
CA ASN A 103 4.44 -10.49 -4.47
C ASN A 103 5.62 -10.59 -5.44
N LYS A 104 5.53 -11.43 -6.49
CA LYS A 104 6.56 -11.56 -7.56
C LYS A 104 6.89 -10.20 -8.19
N ASN A 105 5.93 -9.28 -8.27
CA ASN A 105 6.11 -7.95 -8.86
C ASN A 105 6.80 -6.93 -7.93
N THR A 106 7.02 -7.25 -6.63
CA THR A 106 7.64 -6.30 -5.69
C THR A 106 9.15 -6.16 -5.85
N LYS A 107 9.81 -7.06 -6.59
CA LYS A 107 11.26 -6.96 -6.90
C LYS A 107 11.59 -5.69 -7.71
N ASN A 108 10.64 -5.18 -8.48
CA ASN A 108 10.82 -4.01 -9.34
C ASN A 108 10.87 -2.66 -8.59
N LEU A 109 10.40 -2.60 -7.34
CA LEU A 109 10.45 -1.38 -6.52
C LEU A 109 11.87 -1.00 -6.10
N LYS A 110 12.75 -1.98 -5.88
CA LYS A 110 14.16 -1.73 -5.56
C LYS A 110 14.95 -1.21 -6.78
N ARG A 111 14.55 -1.60 -7.99
CA ARG A 111 15.19 -1.16 -9.24
C ARG A 111 14.92 0.31 -9.54
N GLY A 112 13.67 0.76 -9.36
CA GLY A 112 13.27 2.15 -9.60
C GLY A 112 13.98 3.18 -8.69
N LYS A 113 14.22 2.86 -7.41
CA LYS A 113 15.00 3.72 -6.50
C LYS A 113 16.45 3.91 -6.97
N ASN A 114 17.08 2.83 -7.46
CA ASN A 114 18.46 2.90 -7.97
C ASN A 114 18.54 3.73 -9.25
N ASP A 115 17.53 3.66 -10.13
CA ASP A 115 17.52 4.41 -11.38
C ASP A 115 17.21 5.91 -11.17
N PHE A 116 16.33 6.25 -10.22
CA PHE A 116 16.01 7.64 -9.87
C PHE A 116 17.18 8.33 -9.14
N LEU A 117 17.84 7.62 -8.20
CA LEU A 117 19.05 8.10 -7.52
C LEU A 117 20.23 8.22 -8.49
N LYS A 118 20.40 7.27 -9.43
CA LYS A 118 21.41 7.36 -10.49
C LYS A 118 21.16 8.54 -11.44
N LYS A 119 19.90 8.83 -11.79
CA LYS A 119 19.54 10.03 -12.59
C LYS A 119 19.86 11.32 -11.83
N LYS A 120 19.57 11.38 -10.52
CA LYS A 120 19.89 12.55 -9.68
C LYS A 120 21.41 12.75 -9.52
N LEU A 121 22.18 11.67 -9.33
CA LEU A 121 23.64 11.73 -9.28
C LEU A 121 24.26 12.15 -10.62
N LYS A 122 23.80 11.61 -11.75
CA LYS A 122 24.27 12.04 -13.08
C LYS A 122 23.98 13.52 -13.36
N LYS A 123 22.81 14.02 -12.98
CA LYS A 123 22.43 15.43 -13.21
C LYS A 123 23.31 16.42 -12.41
N ASN A 124 23.79 16.01 -11.23
CA ASN A 124 24.70 16.81 -10.39
C ASN A 124 26.18 16.71 -10.81
N LEU A 125 26.55 15.69 -11.59
CA LEU A 125 27.90 15.51 -12.14
C LEU A 125 28.09 16.23 -13.50
N LEU A 126 27.00 16.51 -14.21
CA LEU A 126 26.99 17.23 -15.50
C LEU A 126 26.79 18.75 -15.35
N SER A 127 26.66 19.26 -14.13
CA SER A 127 26.52 20.68 -13.82
C SER A 127 27.76 21.28 -13.14
N LYS A 128 28.94 20.73 -13.43
CA LYS A 128 30.25 21.24 -13.00
C LYS A 128 31.18 21.33 -14.19
#